data_AF-A0A9D0VLP3-F1
#
_entry.id   AF-A0A9D0VLP3-F1
#
_cell.length_a   1.000
_cell.length_b   1.000
_cell.length_c   1.000
_cell.angle_alpha   90.00
_cell.angle_beta   90.00
_cell.angle_gamma   90.00
#
_symmetry.space_group_name_H-M   'P 1'
#
loop_
_entity.id
_entity.type
_entity.pdbx_description
1 polymer ?
#
loop_
_entity_poly.entity_id
_entity_poly.type
_entity_poly.pdbx_seq_one_letter_code
_entity_poly.pdbx_strand_id
1 'polypeptide(L)'
;MRTLAPLLFLVGGCATEEEAEPTVELLDARGQLIRLSMDLRGIHPTEVELWAFENAPEPEIMYDSYAEAWIEDPRFLDRIKEIFNERYLLRTGDVYFDTSDMPGLSGIDDRRMADIIANEAFSLLEYVILNDLP
;
A
#
# COMPACT_ATOMS: atom_id res chain seq x y z
N MET A 1 67.74 21.02 -17.18
CA MET A 1 66.98 20.88 -15.92
C MET A 1 65.86 21.91 -15.92
N ARG A 2 64.62 21.42 -15.78
CA ARG A 2 63.38 22.11 -15.38
C ARG A 2 62.99 23.42 -16.08
N THR A 3 61.96 23.34 -16.91
CA THR A 3 60.97 24.42 -17.09
C THR A 3 59.59 23.84 -16.81
N LEU A 4 58.90 24.47 -15.85
CA LEU A 4 57.56 24.13 -15.37
C LEU A 4 56.49 24.31 -16.47
N ALA A 5 55.59 23.34 -16.60
CA ALA A 5 54.32 23.50 -17.30
C ALA A 5 53.25 23.95 -16.28
N PRO A 6 52.42 24.96 -16.58
CA PRO A 6 51.35 25.39 -15.70
C PRO A 6 50.17 24.40 -15.78
N LEU A 7 49.69 24.03 -14.60
CA LEU A 7 48.46 23.29 -14.37
C LEU A 7 47.28 24.14 -14.86
N LEU A 8 46.66 23.75 -15.98
CA LEU A 8 45.41 24.34 -16.43
C LEU A 8 44.28 23.73 -15.60
N PHE A 9 43.84 24.46 -14.57
CA PHE A 9 42.66 24.13 -13.78
C PHE A 9 41.42 24.20 -14.69
N LEU A 10 40.92 23.03 -15.11
CA LEU A 10 39.59 22.86 -15.65
C LEU A 10 38.59 23.12 -14.51
N VAL A 11 38.07 24.34 -14.45
CA VAL A 11 36.87 24.65 -13.69
C VAL A 11 35.71 23.96 -14.41
N GLY A 12 35.43 22.72 -14.01
CA GLY A 12 34.18 22.05 -14.33
C GLY A 12 33.06 22.82 -13.69
N GLY A 13 32.42 23.70 -14.45
CA GLY A 13 31.15 24.29 -14.07
C GLY A 13 30.14 23.17 -13.92
N CYS A 14 29.60 22.99 -12.72
CA CYS A 14 28.30 22.34 -12.57
C CYS A 14 27.30 23.15 -13.36
N ALA A 15 26.96 22.67 -14.56
CA ALA A 15 25.66 22.98 -15.10
C ALA A 15 24.67 22.38 -14.10
N THR A 16 23.97 23.23 -13.35
CA THR A 16 22.74 22.82 -12.69
C THR A 16 21.83 22.35 -13.82
N GLU A 17 21.72 21.03 -14.02
CA GLU A 17 20.59 20.47 -14.73
C GLU A 17 19.37 20.97 -13.97
N GLU A 18 18.57 21.80 -14.64
CA GLU A 18 17.24 22.16 -14.19
C GLU A 18 16.48 20.83 -14.12
N GLU A 19 16.43 20.26 -12.92
CA GLU A 19 15.79 18.99 -12.62
C GLU A 19 14.31 19.18 -12.98
N ALA A 20 13.94 18.69 -14.17
CA ALA A 20 12.59 18.87 -14.68
C ALA A 20 11.61 18.34 -13.64
N GLU A 21 10.77 19.24 -13.12
CA GLU A 21 9.73 18.89 -12.16
C GLU A 21 8.96 17.67 -12.70
N PRO A 22 8.86 16.57 -11.93
CA PRO A 22 8.18 15.38 -12.40
C PRO A 22 6.75 15.75 -12.80
N THR A 23 6.44 15.60 -14.08
CA THR A 23 5.11 15.84 -14.61
C THR A 23 4.22 14.69 -14.15
N VAL A 24 3.31 14.97 -13.23
CA VAL A 24 2.32 14.00 -12.77
C VAL A 24 1.27 13.83 -13.88
N GLU A 25 1.27 12.67 -14.52
CA GLU A 25 0.21 12.29 -15.44
C GLU A 25 -1.01 11.82 -14.64
N LEU A 26 -2.11 12.56 -14.75
CA LEU A 26 -3.37 12.19 -14.11
C LEU A 26 -4.05 11.07 -14.90
N LEU A 27 -4.59 10.09 -14.17
CA LEU A 27 -5.45 9.07 -14.75
C LEU A 27 -6.74 9.71 -15.27
N ASP A 28 -7.31 9.11 -16.31
CA ASP A 28 -8.67 9.42 -16.75
C ASP A 28 -9.69 9.00 -15.67
N ALA A 29 -10.93 9.46 -15.79
CA ALA A 29 -11.97 9.18 -14.79
C ALA A 29 -12.13 7.66 -14.53
N ARG A 30 -12.11 6.86 -15.60
CA ARG A 30 -12.14 5.39 -15.51
C ARG A 30 -10.99 4.85 -14.67
N GLY A 31 -9.75 5.27 -14.99
CA GLY A 31 -8.55 4.85 -14.30
C GLY A 31 -8.54 5.26 -12.82
N GLN A 32 -9.03 6.46 -12.50
CA GLN A 32 -9.15 6.93 -11.12
C GLN A 32 -10.08 6.04 -10.30
N LEU A 33 -11.28 5.72 -10.79
CA LEU A 33 -12.23 4.88 -10.04
C LEU A 33 -11.74 3.42 -9.91
N ILE A 34 -11.11 2.88 -10.96
CA ILE A 34 -10.48 1.55 -10.88
C ILE A 34 -9.41 1.55 -9.79
N ARG A 35 -8.54 2.57 -9.77
CA ARG A 35 -7.49 2.68 -8.77
C ARG A 35 -8.06 2.75 -7.35
N LEU A 36 -9.04 3.62 -7.13
CA LEU A 36 -9.71 3.78 -5.84
C LEU A 36 -10.33 2.46 -5.36
N SER A 37 -11.04 1.74 -6.24
CA SER A 37 -11.71 0.49 -5.88
C SER A 37 -10.73 -0.64 -5.60
N MET A 38 -9.64 -0.73 -6.36
CA MET A 38 -8.61 -1.73 -6.10
C MET A 38 -7.90 -1.45 -4.78
N ASP A 39 -7.63 -0.18 -4.45
CA ASP A 39 -6.94 0.20 -3.22
C ASP A 39 -7.82 0.04 -1.97
N LEU A 40 -9.13 0.33 -2.06
CA LEU A 40 -10.04 0.27 -0.92
C LEU A 40 -10.79 -1.05 -0.79
N ARG A 41 -11.19 -1.69 -1.89
CA ARG A 41 -11.99 -2.92 -1.88
C ARG A 41 -11.25 -4.15 -2.39
N GLY A 42 -10.14 -3.98 -3.10
CA GLY A 42 -9.42 -5.09 -3.75
C GLY A 42 -10.15 -5.72 -4.93
N ILE A 43 -11.19 -5.07 -5.46
CA ILE A 43 -12.00 -5.56 -6.57
C ILE A 43 -12.16 -4.50 -7.65
N HIS A 44 -12.33 -4.93 -8.90
CA HIS A 44 -12.63 -4.04 -10.00
C HIS A 44 -14.04 -3.45 -9.86
N PRO A 45 -14.26 -2.15 -10.14
CA PRO A 45 -15.60 -1.58 -10.17
C PRO A 45 -16.50 -2.27 -11.20
N THR A 46 -17.79 -2.24 -10.96
CA THR A 46 -18.79 -2.66 -11.95
C THR A 46 -18.86 -1.67 -13.11
N GLU A 47 -19.30 -2.13 -14.29
CA GLU A 47 -19.48 -1.24 -15.45
C GLU A 47 -20.47 -0.10 -15.16
N VAL A 48 -21.47 -0.34 -14.30
CA VAL A 48 -22.44 0.68 -13.88
C VAL A 48 -21.78 1.77 -13.04
N GLU A 49 -20.90 1.39 -12.10
CA GLU A 49 -20.13 2.36 -11.29
C GLU A 49 -19.20 3.20 -12.18
N LEU A 50 -18.50 2.55 -13.13
CA LEU A 50 -17.60 3.23 -14.08
C LEU A 50 -18.35 4.23 -14.96
N TRP A 51 -19.45 3.79 -15.58
CA TRP A 51 -20.26 4.65 -16.42
C TRP A 51 -20.83 5.83 -15.61
N ALA A 52 -21.30 5.60 -14.38
CA ALA A 52 -21.83 6.65 -13.53
C ALA A 52 -20.76 7.69 -13.17
N PHE A 53 -19.54 7.25 -12.86
CA PHE A 53 -18.42 8.13 -12.52
C PHE A 53 -17.93 8.94 -13.73
N GLU A 54 -17.79 8.32 -14.90
CA GLU A 54 -17.36 8.98 -16.14
C GLU A 54 -18.31 10.07 -16.61
N ASN A 55 -19.60 9.92 -16.31
CA ASN A 55 -20.65 10.85 -16.72
C ASN A 55 -21.09 11.76 -15.57
N ALA A 56 -20.35 11.78 -14.45
CA ALA A 56 -20.65 12.63 -13.32
C ALA A 56 -20.45 14.11 -13.70
N PRO A 57 -21.40 15.00 -13.36
CA PRO A 57 -21.21 16.44 -13.56
C PRO A 57 -20.12 17.02 -12.64
N GLU A 58 -19.88 16.39 -11.49
CA GLU A 58 -18.92 16.78 -10.46
C GLU A 58 -18.11 15.54 -10.03
N PRO A 59 -17.09 15.13 -10.82
CA PRO A 59 -16.37 13.87 -10.61
C PRO A 59 -15.58 13.84 -9.30
N GLU A 60 -15.11 14.99 -8.80
CA GLU A 60 -14.39 15.07 -7.52
C GLU A 60 -15.31 14.74 -6.35
N ILE A 61 -16.53 15.29 -6.33
CA ILE A 61 -17.52 14.99 -5.28
C ILE A 61 -17.92 13.51 -5.34
N MET A 62 -18.05 12.97 -6.55
CA MET A 62 -18.40 11.56 -6.73
C MET A 62 -17.26 10.63 -6.30
N TYR A 63 -16.00 11.05 -6.51
CA TYR A 63 -14.82 10.32 -6.05
C TYR A 63 -14.81 10.24 -4.52
N ASP A 64 -14.99 11.39 -3.85
CA ASP A 64 -15.04 11.47 -2.39
C ASP A 64 -16.18 10.61 -1.83
N SER A 65 -17.36 10.65 -2.48
CA SER A 65 -18.50 9.82 -2.09
C SER A 65 -18.22 8.31 -2.20
N TYR A 66 -17.52 7.87 -3.25
CA TYR A 66 -17.09 6.48 -3.36
C TYR A 66 -16.03 6.11 -2.31
N ALA A 67 -15.07 7.00 -2.07
CA ALA A 67 -14.02 6.78 -1.07
C ALA A 67 -14.62 6.61 0.33
N GLU A 68 -15.51 7.52 0.75
CA GLU A 68 -16.22 7.43 2.04
C GLU A 68 -17.02 6.12 2.13
N ALA A 69 -17.86 5.83 1.13
CA ALA A 69 -18.68 4.62 1.13
C ALA A 69 -17.86 3.33 1.16
N TRP A 70 -16.68 3.31 0.54
CA TRP A 70 -15.83 2.12 0.48
C TRP A 70 -14.92 1.97 1.69
N ILE A 71 -14.57 3.04 2.39
CA ILE A 71 -13.89 2.95 3.71
C ILE A 71 -14.82 2.29 4.73
N GLU A 72 -16.13 2.53 4.63
CA GLU A 72 -17.14 1.90 5.48
C GLU A 72 -17.53 0.46 5.04
N ASP A 73 -17.10 0.01 3.86
CA ASP A 73 -17.33 -1.37 3.40
C ASP A 73 -16.51 -2.34 4.27
N PRO A 74 -17.08 -3.43 4.82
CA PRO A 74 -16.34 -4.44 5.58
C PRO A 74 -15.09 -4.99 4.87
N ARG A 75 -15.06 -4.96 3.53
CA ARG A 75 -13.91 -5.37 2.71
C ARG A 75 -12.69 -4.47 2.89
N PHE A 76 -12.87 -3.22 3.30
CA PHE A 76 -11.77 -2.29 3.52
C PHE A 76 -10.77 -2.82 4.54
N LEU A 77 -11.28 -3.35 5.65
CA LEU A 77 -10.43 -3.92 6.69
C LEU A 77 -9.60 -5.10 6.17
N ASP A 78 -10.22 -5.99 5.39
CA ASP A 78 -9.54 -7.13 4.78
C ASP A 78 -8.46 -6.66 3.79
N ARG A 79 -8.78 -5.65 2.96
CA ARG A 79 -7.85 -5.05 1.99
C ARG A 79 -6.64 -4.42 2.66
N ILE A 80 -6.83 -3.69 3.76
CA ILE A 80 -5.72 -3.09 4.50
C ILE A 80 -4.83 -4.16 5.15
N LYS A 81 -5.43 -5.20 5.74
CA LYS A 81 -4.65 -6.34 6.27
C LYS A 81 -3.84 -7.03 5.16
N GLU A 82 -4.41 -7.18 3.97
CA GLU A 82 -3.71 -7.74 2.81
C GLU A 82 -2.52 -6.88 2.37
N ILE A 83 -2.70 -5.56 2.23
CA ILE A 83 -1.61 -4.63 1.86
C ILE A 83 -0.47 -4.68 2.88
N PHE A 84 -0.79 -4.66 4.18
CA PHE A 84 0.22 -4.79 5.23
C PHE A 84 0.89 -6.16 5.21
N ASN A 85 0.13 -7.22 4.93
CA ASN A 85 0.69 -8.55 4.77
C ASN A 85 1.68 -8.61 3.61
N GLU A 86 1.36 -8.03 2.45
CA GLU A 86 2.25 -8.00 1.29
C GLU A 86 3.53 -7.19 1.59
N ARG A 87 3.41 -6.11 2.35
CA ARG A 87 4.56 -5.26 2.69
C ARG A 87 5.48 -5.88 3.74
N TYR A 88 4.92 -6.52 4.75
CA TYR A 88 5.63 -6.97 5.95
C TYR A 88 5.75 -8.49 6.10
N LEU A 89 5.08 -9.26 5.23
CA LEU A 89 5.12 -10.73 5.18
C LEU A 89 4.76 -11.39 6.51
N LEU A 90 3.71 -10.89 7.18
CA LEU A 90 3.34 -11.35 8.52
C LEU A 90 2.77 -12.79 8.51
N ARG A 91 2.03 -13.17 7.47
CA ARG A 91 1.53 -14.55 7.26
C ARG A 91 2.54 -15.36 6.46
N THR A 92 3.59 -15.85 7.14
CA THR A 92 4.57 -16.77 6.54
C THR A 92 4.05 -18.20 6.42
N GLY A 93 3.11 -18.59 7.29
CA GLY A 93 2.62 -19.97 7.40
C GLY A 93 3.51 -20.88 8.25
N ASP A 94 4.58 -20.33 8.83
CA ASP A 94 5.58 -21.06 9.59
C ASP A 94 5.67 -20.56 11.04
N VAL A 95 6.08 -21.45 11.94
CA VAL A 95 6.45 -21.14 13.32
C VAL A 95 7.95 -21.38 13.53
N TYR A 96 8.57 -20.66 14.47
CA TYR A 96 10.00 -20.78 14.77
C TYR A 96 10.33 -21.83 15.84
N PHE A 97 9.33 -22.62 16.26
CA PHE A 97 9.44 -23.63 17.31
C PHE A 97 8.50 -24.80 17.02
N ASP A 98 8.83 -25.98 17.52
CA ASP A 98 7.95 -27.15 17.47
C ASP A 98 6.91 -27.04 18.61
N THR A 99 5.63 -27.00 18.26
CA THR A 99 4.53 -26.91 19.23
C THR A 99 4.44 -28.15 20.12
N SER A 100 4.92 -29.32 19.66
CA SER A 100 4.92 -30.58 20.41
C SER A 100 5.95 -30.63 21.53
N ASP A 101 7.03 -29.84 21.42
CA ASP A 101 8.08 -29.72 22.44
C ASP A 101 7.64 -28.85 23.63
N MET A 102 6.52 -28.12 23.51
CA MET A 102 5.99 -27.25 24.56
C MET A 102 4.75 -27.88 25.23
N PRO A 103 4.82 -28.29 26.52
CA PRO A 103 3.73 -29.00 27.18
C PRO A 103 2.36 -28.28 27.13
N GLY A 104 2.35 -26.94 27.20
CA GLY A 104 1.14 -26.12 27.13
C GLY A 104 0.57 -25.90 25.73
N LEU A 105 1.32 -26.25 24.69
CA LEU A 105 0.92 -26.11 23.28
C LEU A 105 0.78 -27.47 22.57
N SER A 106 1.09 -28.56 23.28
CA SER A 106 0.96 -29.91 22.76
C SER A 106 -0.47 -30.17 22.26
N GLY A 107 -0.59 -30.47 20.96
CA GLY A 107 -1.87 -30.70 20.28
C GLY A 107 -2.42 -29.53 19.47
N ILE A 108 -1.74 -28.38 19.44
CA ILE A 108 -2.03 -27.32 18.47
C ILE A 108 -1.20 -27.59 17.20
N ASP A 109 -1.86 -27.58 16.05
CA ASP A 109 -1.20 -27.69 14.76
C ASP A 109 -0.37 -26.43 14.44
N ASP A 110 0.83 -26.63 13.89
CA ASP A 110 1.79 -25.55 13.60
C ASP A 110 1.22 -24.49 12.64
N ARG A 111 0.38 -24.87 11.66
CA ARG A 111 -0.24 -23.88 10.76
C ARG A 111 -1.25 -23.03 11.52
N ARG A 112 -2.03 -23.65 12.41
CA ARG A 112 -2.96 -22.93 13.27
C ARG A 112 -2.22 -21.96 14.21
N MET A 113 -1.06 -22.38 14.74
CA MET A 113 -0.23 -21.51 15.56
C MET A 113 0.35 -20.35 14.76
N ALA A 114 0.87 -20.61 13.55
CA ALA A 114 1.35 -19.57 12.64
C ALA A 114 0.26 -18.55 12.33
N ASP A 115 -0.97 -19.00 12.08
CA ASP A 115 -2.12 -18.12 11.84
C ASP A 115 -2.43 -17.23 13.06
N ILE A 116 -2.39 -17.77 14.27
CA ILE A 116 -2.64 -17.00 15.49
C ILE A 116 -1.58 -15.91 15.66
N ILE A 117 -0.30 -16.27 15.54
CA ILE A 117 0.83 -15.34 15.72
C ILE A 117 0.78 -14.24 14.64
N ALA A 118 0.59 -14.63 13.38
CA ALA A 118 0.56 -13.68 12.26
C ALA A 118 -0.60 -12.68 12.39
N ASN A 119 -1.76 -13.12 12.89
CA ASN A 119 -2.93 -12.27 13.00
C ASN A 119 -2.94 -11.36 14.24
N GLU A 120 -2.06 -11.54 15.22
CA GLU A 120 -1.98 -10.65 16.39
C GLU A 120 -1.69 -9.20 15.98
N ALA A 121 -0.70 -8.99 15.11
CA ALA A 121 -0.39 -7.67 14.57
C ALA A 121 -1.56 -7.08 13.75
N PHE A 122 -2.31 -7.93 13.03
CA PHE A 122 -3.49 -7.50 12.29
C PHE A 122 -4.67 -7.15 13.20
N SER A 123 -4.80 -7.76 14.37
CA SER A 123 -5.81 -7.37 15.37
C SER A 123 -5.52 -5.98 15.93
N LEU A 124 -4.25 -5.62 16.13
CA LEU A 124 -3.88 -4.25 16.51
C LEU A 124 -4.17 -3.25 15.39
N LEU A 125 -3.82 -3.60 14.14
CA LEU A 125 -4.13 -2.77 12.98
C LEU A 125 -5.63 -2.54 12.83
N GLU A 126 -6.43 -3.60 12.97
CA GLU A 126 -7.89 -3.53 12.99
C GLU A 126 -8.42 -2.60 14.07
N TYR A 127 -7.90 -2.71 15.30
CA TYR A 127 -8.29 -1.83 16.38
C TYR A 127 -8.03 -0.35 16.04
N VAL A 128 -6.86 -0.02 15.50
CA VAL A 128 -6.53 1.35 15.10
C VAL A 128 -7.47 1.85 14.00
N ILE A 129 -7.70 1.04 12.96
CA ILE A 129 -8.62 1.41 11.87
C ILE A 129 -10.04 1.66 12.39
N LEU A 130 -10.53 0.83 13.32
CA LEU A 130 -11.91 0.95 13.79
C LEU A 130 -12.12 2.06 14.83
N ASN A 131 -11.06 2.55 15.47
CA ASN A 131 -11.18 3.46 16.63
C ASN A 131 -10.42 4.78 16.49
N ASP A 132 -9.50 4.89 15.51
CA ASP A 132 -8.57 6.02 15.36
C ASP A 132 -8.59 6.58 13.92
N LEU A 133 -9.58 6.21 13.11
CA LEU A 133 -9.89 6.93 11.89
C LEU A 133 -10.53 8.30 12.25
N PRO A 134 -10.19 9.38 11.52
CA PRO A 134 -10.62 10.75 11.81
C PRO A 134 -12.14 10.96 11.74
#